data_AF-A0A2D7F9Q9-F1
#
_entry.id   AF-A0A2D7F9Q9-F1
#
_cell.length_a   1.000
_cell.length_b   1.000
_cell.length_c   1.000
_cell.angle_alpha   90.00
_cell.angle_beta   90.00
_cell.angle_gamma   90.00
#
_symmetry.space_group_name_H-M   'P 1'
#
loop_
_entity.id
_entity.type
_entity.pdbx_description
1 polymer ?
#
loop_
_entity_poly.entity_id
_entity_poly.type
_entity_poly.pdbx_seq_one_letter_code
_entity_poly.pdbx_strand_id
1 'polypeptide(L)'
;MPNPHQDKSMMKELSRPLLQVCSVAIAMLFAAGSMLTTATETLSSEFKAGELTLEKVWSRATPKGTKVGAGYLKITNTGSKPERLVDAKTSISNRVEIHEMNMSGGIMRMRRLPKGLKYLRVNP
;
A
#
# COMPACT_ATOMS: atom_id res chain seq x y z
N MET A 1 -23.98 71.14 -21.26
CA MET A 1 -23.48 70.89 -19.90
C MET A 1 -24.61 70.99 -18.89
N PRO A 2 -25.07 69.85 -18.34
CA PRO A 2 -25.59 69.70 -16.98
C PRO A 2 -24.53 69.03 -16.06
N ASN A 3 -24.65 69.30 -14.75
CA ASN A 3 -23.62 69.32 -13.69
C ASN A 3 -23.08 67.95 -13.17
N PRO A 4 -21.75 67.77 -12.95
CA PRO A 4 -21.08 66.52 -12.54
C PRO A 4 -21.23 66.06 -11.07
N HIS A 5 -22.21 66.57 -10.31
CA HIS A 5 -22.25 66.35 -8.84
C HIS A 5 -23.31 65.36 -8.30
N GLN A 6 -24.05 64.63 -9.13
CA GLN A 6 -25.07 63.67 -8.64
C GLN A 6 -24.81 62.19 -9.01
N ASP A 7 -23.61 61.89 -9.52
CA ASP A 7 -23.18 60.56 -10.00
C ASP A 7 -22.92 59.54 -8.86
N LYS A 8 -22.56 59.99 -7.65
CA LYS A 8 -22.00 59.08 -6.62
C LYS A 8 -23.04 58.37 -5.74
N SER A 9 -24.28 58.85 -5.72
CA SER A 9 -25.36 58.27 -4.89
C SER A 9 -26.05 57.10 -5.61
N MET A 10 -26.26 57.24 -6.92
CA MET A 10 -26.93 56.25 -7.77
C MET A 10 -26.08 54.97 -7.99
N MET A 11 -24.75 55.06 -7.82
CA MET A 11 -23.81 53.93 -7.96
C MET A 11 -23.68 53.07 -6.68
N LYS A 12 -24.06 53.58 -5.51
CA LYS A 12 -23.90 52.87 -4.21
C LYS A 12 -25.08 51.98 -3.84
N GLU A 13 -26.29 52.30 -4.31
CA GLU A 13 -27.49 51.51 -4.04
C GLU A 13 -27.70 50.37 -5.05
N LEU A 14 -27.22 50.52 -6.29
CA LEU A 14 -27.35 49.49 -7.33
C LEU A 14 -26.33 48.35 -7.20
N SER A 15 -25.27 48.51 -6.39
CA SER A 15 -24.20 47.52 -6.19
C SER A 15 -24.37 46.62 -4.97
N ARG A 16 -25.30 46.95 -4.06
CA ARG A 16 -25.54 46.23 -2.81
C ARG A 16 -26.28 44.88 -2.93
N PRO A 17 -27.21 44.64 -3.88
CA PRO A 17 -27.87 43.33 -3.97
C PRO A 17 -27.01 42.28 -4.71
N LEU A 18 -26.05 42.69 -5.54
CA LEU A 18 -25.18 41.76 -6.27
C LEU A 18 -24.05 41.17 -5.39
N LEU A 19 -23.49 41.96 -4.47
CA LEU A 19 -22.40 41.51 -3.59
C LEU A 19 -22.86 40.53 -2.51
N GLN A 20 -24.11 40.59 -2.07
CA GLN A 20 -24.66 39.69 -1.05
C GLN A 20 -25.07 38.32 -1.61
N VAL A 21 -25.45 38.24 -2.90
CA VAL A 21 -25.85 36.99 -3.57
C VAL A 21 -24.62 36.14 -3.94
N CYS A 22 -23.48 36.78 -4.25
CA CYS A 22 -22.23 36.06 -4.56
C CYS A 22 -21.63 35.31 -3.36
N SER A 23 -21.77 35.81 -2.12
CA SER A 23 -21.22 35.11 -0.94
C SER A 23 -21.99 33.84 -0.57
N VAL A 24 -23.29 33.76 -0.87
CA VAL A 24 -24.10 32.56 -0.58
C VAL A 24 -23.98 31.53 -1.72
N ALA A 25 -23.74 31.96 -2.96
CA ALA A 25 -23.47 31.07 -4.08
C ALA A 25 -22.08 30.41 -4.03
N ILE A 26 -21.08 31.04 -3.39
CA ILE A 26 -19.75 30.45 -3.19
C ILE A 26 -19.76 29.40 -2.05
N ALA A 27 -20.70 29.48 -1.10
CA ALA A 27 -20.86 28.48 -0.05
C ALA A 27 -21.65 27.23 -0.48
N MET A 28 -22.42 27.29 -1.58
CA MET A 28 -23.14 26.12 -2.11
C MET A 28 -22.40 25.37 -3.24
N LEU A 29 -21.25 25.86 -3.71
CA LEU A 29 -20.37 25.10 -4.61
C LEU A 29 -19.21 24.36 -3.91
N PHE A 30 -19.10 24.44 -2.58
CA PHE A 30 -18.12 23.67 -1.79
C PHE A 30 -18.78 22.61 -0.88
N ALA A 31 -20.06 22.29 -1.09
CA ALA A 31 -20.81 21.33 -0.27
C ALA A 31 -21.12 19.99 -0.97
N ALA A 32 -20.66 19.77 -2.21
CA ALA A 32 -20.94 18.54 -2.96
C ALA A 32 -19.68 17.75 -3.39
N GLY A 33 -18.51 18.14 -2.86
CA GLY A 33 -17.25 17.44 -3.04
C GLY A 33 -16.98 16.40 -1.96
N SER A 34 -17.99 15.66 -1.50
CA SER A 34 -17.77 14.43 -0.73
C SER A 34 -17.29 13.36 -1.70
N MET A 35 -16.06 13.55 -2.18
CA MET A 35 -15.38 12.63 -3.08
C MET A 35 -15.37 11.28 -2.37
N LEU A 36 -16.10 10.34 -2.96
CA LEU A 36 -16.25 8.98 -2.52
C LEU A 36 -14.83 8.40 -2.35
N THR A 37 -14.33 8.34 -1.12
CA THR A 37 -13.11 7.59 -0.81
C THR A 37 -13.48 6.12 -1.02
N THR A 38 -13.27 5.61 -2.22
CA THR A 38 -13.24 4.18 -2.46
C THR A 38 -12.13 3.63 -1.59
N ALA A 39 -12.53 2.96 -0.50
CA ALA A 39 -11.63 2.13 0.28
C ALA A 39 -11.06 1.10 -0.70
N THR A 40 -9.83 1.34 -1.14
CA THR A 40 -9.06 0.33 -1.85
C THR A 40 -8.68 -0.69 -0.78
N GLU A 41 -9.52 -1.72 -0.64
CA GLU A 41 -9.15 -2.89 0.12
C GLU A 41 -7.89 -3.46 -0.55
N THR A 42 -6.73 -3.21 0.07
CA THR A 42 -5.52 -3.91 -0.32
C THR A 42 -5.78 -5.38 -0.01
N LEU A 43 -6.05 -6.18 -1.05
CA LEU A 43 -6.07 -7.63 -0.98
C LEU A 43 -4.65 -8.12 -0.64
N SER A 44 -4.25 -7.93 0.61
CA SER A 44 -3.12 -8.66 1.18
C SER A 44 -3.62 -10.08 1.33
N SER A 45 -3.25 -10.93 0.37
CA SER A 45 -3.61 -12.34 0.41
C SER A 45 -2.92 -12.99 1.61
N GLU A 46 -3.65 -13.14 2.70
CA GLU A 46 -3.28 -13.94 3.86
C GLU A 46 -3.73 -15.38 3.63
N PHE A 47 -2.84 -16.34 3.84
CA PHE A 47 -3.15 -17.76 3.78
C PHE A 47 -2.91 -18.38 5.15
N LYS A 48 -3.88 -19.15 5.64
CA LYS A 48 -3.75 -19.90 6.90
C LYS A 48 -3.55 -21.39 6.61
N ALA A 49 -2.62 -21.99 7.33
CA ALA A 49 -2.37 -23.43 7.33
C ALA A 49 -2.22 -23.90 8.78
N GLY A 50 -3.32 -24.33 9.39
CA GLY A 50 -3.34 -24.60 10.83
C GLY A 50 -3.01 -23.35 11.65
N GLU A 51 -2.00 -23.46 12.51
CA GLU A 51 -1.48 -22.35 13.35
C GLU A 51 -0.42 -21.48 12.62
N LEU A 52 -0.23 -21.68 11.31
CA LEU A 52 0.66 -20.87 10.48
C LEU A 52 -0.13 -19.85 9.66
N THR A 53 0.30 -18.60 9.73
CA THR A 53 -0.16 -17.51 8.87
C THR A 53 0.94 -17.14 7.87
N LEU A 54 0.62 -17.19 6.58
CA LEU A 54 1.48 -16.78 5.48
C LEU A 54 0.94 -15.47 4.89
N GLU A 55 1.77 -14.44 4.82
CA GLU A 55 1.37 -13.12 4.35
C GLU A 55 2.49 -12.46 3.52
N LYS A 56 2.16 -11.34 2.87
CA LYS A 56 3.12 -10.53 2.11
C LYS A 56 3.91 -11.36 1.10
N VAL A 57 3.20 -12.20 0.35
CA VAL A 57 3.80 -13.04 -0.70
C VAL A 57 4.08 -12.19 -1.92
N TRP A 58 5.32 -12.15 -2.39
CA TRP A 58 5.72 -11.42 -3.58
C TRP A 58 6.97 -12.02 -4.24
N SER A 59 7.23 -11.67 -5.49
CA SER A 59 8.45 -12.03 -6.20
C SER A 59 9.00 -10.80 -6.91
N ARG A 60 10.33 -10.73 -7.07
CA ARG A 60 10.93 -9.76 -8.00
C ARG A 60 10.81 -10.27 -9.42
N ALA A 61 10.63 -9.35 -10.37
CA ALA A 61 10.79 -9.67 -11.78
C ALA A 61 12.21 -10.19 -12.02
N THR A 62 12.33 -11.30 -12.75
CA THR A 62 13.64 -11.88 -13.06
C THR A 62 14.30 -11.03 -14.14
N PRO A 63 15.52 -10.48 -13.92
CA PRO A 63 16.20 -9.69 -14.94
C PRO A 63 16.44 -10.47 -16.22
N LYS A 64 16.43 -9.78 -17.36
CA LYS A 64 16.71 -10.39 -18.67
C LYS A 64 18.09 -11.06 -18.64
N GLY A 65 18.15 -12.31 -19.08
CA GLY A 65 19.39 -13.11 -19.12
C GLY A 65 19.63 -13.97 -17.87
N THR A 66 18.89 -13.76 -16.78
CA THR A 66 18.99 -14.56 -15.56
C THR A 66 17.95 -15.67 -15.55
N LYS A 67 18.35 -16.88 -15.16
CA LYS A 67 17.46 -18.06 -15.07
C LYS A 67 16.89 -18.30 -13.66
N VAL A 68 17.30 -17.50 -12.69
CA VAL A 68 16.97 -17.64 -11.27
C VAL A 68 16.24 -16.37 -10.80
N GLY A 69 15.01 -16.54 -10.32
CA GLY A 69 14.24 -15.52 -9.63
C GLY A 69 14.22 -15.75 -8.11
N ALA A 70 13.69 -14.78 -7.38
CA ALA A 70 13.52 -14.87 -5.93
C ALA A 70 12.10 -14.48 -5.52
N GLY A 71 11.46 -15.38 -4.78
CA GLY A 71 10.19 -15.15 -4.10
C GLY A 71 10.40 -14.95 -2.60
N TYR A 72 9.52 -14.15 -2.01
CA TYR A 72 9.54 -13.77 -0.61
C TYR A 72 8.14 -13.88 -0.04
N LEU A 73 8.07 -14.32 1.21
CA LEU A 73 6.84 -14.32 1.99
C LEU A 73 7.20 -14.24 3.47
N LYS A 74 6.24 -13.85 4.30
CA LYS A 74 6.37 -13.90 5.75
C LYS A 74 5.54 -15.07 6.28
N ILE A 75 6.15 -15.89 7.12
CA ILE A 75 5.48 -16.97 7.86
C ILE A 75 5.47 -16.58 9.34
N THR A 76 4.29 -16.55 9.94
CA THR A 76 4.08 -16.36 11.37
C THR A 76 3.53 -17.66 11.93
N ASN A 77 4.19 -18.22 12.95
CA ASN A 77 3.72 -19.41 13.66
C ASN A 77 3.07 -18.98 14.97
N THR A 78 1.74 -19.04 15.07
CA THR A 78 0.98 -18.71 16.29
C THR A 78 0.71 -19.95 17.14
N GLY A 79 1.39 -21.06 16.85
CA GLY A 79 1.17 -22.34 17.49
C GLY A 79 1.96 -22.55 18.77
N SER A 80 1.78 -23.72 19.38
CA SER A 80 2.48 -24.08 20.63
C SER A 80 3.85 -24.75 20.41
N LYS A 81 4.18 -25.11 19.16
CA LYS A 81 5.39 -25.87 18.82
C LYS A 81 6.14 -25.27 17.64
N PRO A 82 7.49 -25.32 17.62
CA PRO A 82 8.27 -24.94 16.46
C PRO A 82 7.95 -25.82 15.25
N GLU A 83 7.75 -25.19 14.10
CA GLU A 83 7.50 -25.85 12.84
C GLU A 83 8.75 -25.84 11.93
N ARG A 84 8.71 -26.61 10.84
CA ARG A 84 9.80 -26.66 9.87
C ARG A 84 9.26 -26.49 8.46
N LEU A 85 9.76 -25.46 7.77
CA LEU A 85 9.56 -25.33 6.33
C LEU A 85 10.53 -26.28 5.62
N VAL A 86 10.01 -27.33 5.00
CA VAL A 86 10.84 -28.37 4.37
C VAL A 86 11.04 -28.17 2.87
N ASP A 87 10.06 -27.60 2.17
CA ASP A 87 10.05 -27.46 0.72
C ASP A 87 9.09 -26.35 0.27
N ALA A 88 9.21 -25.93 -0.99
CA ALA A 88 8.26 -25.05 -1.67
C ALA A 88 8.18 -25.44 -3.15
N LYS A 89 7.02 -25.25 -3.78
CA LYS A 89 6.79 -25.63 -5.19
C LYS A 89 6.10 -24.50 -5.93
N THR A 90 6.34 -24.42 -7.24
CA THR A 90 5.70 -23.44 -8.12
C THR A 90 5.63 -23.98 -9.54
N SER A 91 4.62 -23.56 -10.31
CA SER A 91 4.46 -23.94 -11.71
C SER A 91 5.42 -23.21 -12.66
N ILE A 92 6.03 -22.10 -12.23
CA ILE A 92 6.88 -21.25 -13.08
C ILE A 92 8.36 -21.63 -13.05
N SER A 93 8.74 -22.65 -12.26
CA SER A 93 10.13 -23.11 -12.14
C SER A 93 10.18 -24.63 -11.99
N ASN A 94 11.18 -25.25 -12.60
CA ASN A 94 11.45 -26.68 -12.44
C ASN A 94 11.97 -27.02 -11.03
N ARG A 95 12.48 -26.03 -10.30
CA ARG A 95 13.15 -26.25 -9.01
C ARG A 95 13.05 -25.04 -8.09
N VAL A 96 12.85 -25.30 -6.82
CA VAL A 96 12.85 -24.29 -5.75
C VAL A 96 13.93 -24.67 -4.72
N GLU A 97 14.60 -23.65 -4.18
CA GLU A 97 15.56 -23.79 -3.11
C GLU A 97 15.23 -22.81 -1.99
N ILE A 98 15.37 -23.26 -0.74
CA ILE A 98 15.27 -22.39 0.44
C ILE A 98 16.68 -21.93 0.79
N HIS A 99 16.85 -20.62 0.99
CA HIS A 99 18.14 -20.00 1.34
C HIS A 99 17.98 -19.18 2.62
N GLU A 100 18.99 -19.23 3.48
CA GLU A 100 19.15 -18.28 4.57
C GLU A 100 20.12 -17.17 4.17
N MET A 101 19.95 -16.01 4.79
CA MET A 101 20.87 -14.90 4.71
C MET A 101 21.39 -14.61 6.11
N ASN A 102 22.71 -14.57 6.28
CA ASN A 102 23.34 -14.23 7.55
C ASN A 102 24.45 -13.20 7.35
N MET A 103 24.75 -12.44 8.40
CA MET A 103 25.90 -11.56 8.44
C MET A 103 27.05 -12.31 9.11
N SER A 104 28.18 -12.45 8.45
CA SER A 104 29.36 -13.15 8.99
C SER A 104 30.61 -12.34 8.68
N GLY A 105 31.19 -11.75 9.73
CA GLY A 105 32.36 -10.87 9.61
C GLY A 105 32.09 -9.61 8.77
N GLY A 106 30.90 -9.00 8.91
CA GLY A 106 30.51 -7.81 8.16
C GLY A 106 30.09 -8.05 6.71
N ILE A 107 30.11 -9.31 6.24
CA ILE A 107 29.68 -9.69 4.89
C ILE A 107 28.37 -10.46 4.97
N MET A 108 27.39 -10.03 4.16
CA MET A 108 26.15 -10.76 3.96
C MET A 108 26.41 -12.00 3.12
N ARG A 109 26.12 -13.19 3.67
CA ARG A 109 26.25 -14.46 2.98
C ARG A 109 24.88 -15.11 2.81
N MET A 110 24.64 -15.62 1.61
CA MET A 110 23.47 -16.42 1.28
C MET A 110 23.87 -17.89 1.25
N ARG A 111 23.10 -18.75 1.93
CA ARG A 111 23.41 -20.18 2.03
C ARG A 111 22.15 -21.00 1.81
N ARG A 112 22.22 -21.95 0.88
CA ARG A 112 21.17 -22.92 0.66
C ARG A 112 20.94 -23.77 1.92
N LEU A 113 19.68 -24.04 2.22
CA LEU A 113 19.22 -24.98 3.23
C LEU A 113 18.60 -26.21 2.56
N PRO A 114 19.37 -27.29 2.28
CA PRO A 114 18.85 -28.48 1.59
C PRO A 114 17.71 -29.19 2.31
N LYS A 115 17.64 -28.99 3.63
CA LYS A 115 16.64 -29.53 4.55
C LYS A 115 15.54 -28.50 4.87
N GLY A 116 15.54 -27.35 4.19
CA GLY A 116 14.67 -26.22 4.47
C GLY A 116 14.97 -25.50 5.79
N LEU A 117 14.12 -24.54 6.15
CA LEU A 117 14.28 -23.72 7.35
C LEU A 117 13.75 -24.47 8.58
N LYS A 118 14.66 -24.80 9.49
CA LYS A 118 14.33 -25.42 10.78
C LYS A 118 13.86 -24.35 11.77
N TYR A 119 12.85 -24.70 12.58
CA TYR A 119 12.39 -23.89 13.70
C TYR A 119 11.82 -22.53 13.27
N LEU A 120 10.70 -22.57 12.54
CA LEU A 120 9.79 -21.44 12.50
C LEU A 120 9.35 -21.15 13.94
N ARG A 121 10.00 -20.15 14.54
CA ARG A 121 9.80 -19.80 15.94
C ARG A 121 8.35 -19.38 16.14
N VAL A 122 7.80 -19.80 17.27
CA VAL A 122 6.51 -19.32 17.72
C VAL A 122 6.61 -17.81 17.91
N ASN A 123 5.70 -17.09 17.29
CA ASN A 123 5.57 -15.64 17.39
C ASN A 123 4.12 -15.34 17.80
N PRO A 124 3.88 -15.05 19.08
CA PRO A 124 2.54 -14.78 19.60
C PRO A 124 1.94 -13.48 19.06
#